data_AF-A0A5N1GV38-F1
#
_entry.id   AF-A0A5N1GV38-F1
#
_cell.length_a   1.000
_cell.length_b   1.000
_cell.length_c   1.000
_cell.angle_alpha   90.00
_cell.angle_beta   90.00
_cell.angle_gamma   90.00
#
_symmetry.space_group_name_H-M   'P 1'
#
loop_
_entity.id
_entity.type
_entity.pdbx_description
1 polymer ?
#
loop_
_entity_poly.entity_id
_entity_poly.type
_entity_poly.pdbx_seq_one_letter_code
_entity_poly.pdbx_strand_id
1 'polypeptide(L)'
;MTQSHLKKLLWRGGCLAALALYGYVQNYRLKRQDYLLESPRYAGAVDGFAIAVLSDLNFPKHRVDLKDLLHKTRASQVDMIALTGNILDQEGTLDLNALAHFAQELTAIAPVFAVYGPHELKHPQAPQMERIFRNYGVQFLHDQAVDLTYKGQAITIMGLMEKGNRAFLKGDVLRHIDLTPKQTQQVKILLASHPEAFLRYHEDLSKSADLVLSGLATGGSLNLGPLGGLYAPGQGYLPKYTEGVFRLPGNPYKSLLISRGIGRANLGLRINNRPELVRVQLTASAEDALEDWTQELAEAPEHSDSASANQPGKSGQEELGDQVLVYDDRPGRHYSQPDHVLIQDQGEDYLVDALPEEEVRAEDLPLAAEPKQAASPIRPLPDFEADN
;
A
#
# COMPACT_ATOMS: atom_id res chain seq x y z
N MET A 1 47.52 20.03 14.75
CA MET A 1 46.38 19.88 13.82
C MET A 1 45.95 21.27 13.37
N THR A 2 46.02 21.60 12.07
CA THR A 2 45.67 22.96 11.61
C THR A 2 44.17 23.21 11.71
N GLN A 3 43.73 24.47 11.87
CA GLN A 3 42.30 24.81 11.90
C GLN A 3 41.54 24.31 10.66
N SER A 4 42.20 24.23 9.50
CA SER A 4 41.65 23.65 8.27
C SER A 4 41.42 22.14 8.37
N HIS A 5 42.35 21.39 8.98
CA HIS A 5 42.15 19.94 9.22
C HIS A 5 41.04 19.67 10.23
N LEU A 6 40.88 20.50 11.26
CA LEU A 6 39.79 20.37 12.23
C LEU A 6 38.42 20.64 11.59
N LYS A 7 38.28 21.70 10.79
CA LYS A 7 37.04 21.97 10.04
C LYS A 7 36.66 20.82 9.10
N LYS A 8 37.63 20.27 8.35
CA LYS A 8 37.40 19.11 7.48
C LYS A 8 36.98 17.85 8.25
N LEU A 9 37.57 17.62 9.43
CA LEU A 9 37.22 16.48 10.27
C LEU A 9 35.80 16.63 10.85
N LEU A 10 35.46 17.82 11.35
CA LEU A 10 34.12 18.12 11.86
C LEU A 10 33.05 17.99 10.76
N TRP A 11 33.33 18.50 9.56
CA TRP A 11 32.44 18.34 8.40
C TRP A 11 32.18 16.88 8.06
N ARG A 12 33.25 16.06 7.94
CA ARG A 12 33.13 14.62 7.66
C ARG A 12 32.35 13.89 8.75
N GLY A 13 32.63 14.22 10.02
CA GLY A 13 31.88 13.68 11.16
C GLY A 13 30.40 14.03 11.10
N GLY A 14 30.07 15.29 10.78
CA GLY A 14 28.70 15.75 10.58
C GLY A 14 27.97 15.01 9.45
N CYS A 15 28.61 14.85 8.29
CA CYS A 15 28.03 14.09 7.17
C CYS A 15 27.77 12.62 7.53
N LEU A 16 28.69 11.96 8.23
CA LEU A 16 28.51 10.57 8.66
C LEU A 16 27.37 10.43 9.67
N ALA A 17 27.27 11.36 10.63
CA ALA A 17 26.17 11.38 11.60
C ALA A 17 24.82 11.61 10.91
N ALA A 18 24.74 12.53 9.94
CA ALA A 18 23.54 12.77 9.15
C ALA A 18 23.13 11.56 8.31
N LEU A 19 24.09 10.87 7.67
CA LEU A 19 23.82 9.66 6.90
C LEU A 19 23.34 8.51 7.79
N ALA A 20 23.94 8.34 8.97
CA ALA A 20 23.52 7.34 9.95
C ALA A 20 22.09 7.62 10.47
N LEU A 21 21.79 8.89 10.78
CA LEU A 21 20.45 9.31 11.20
C LEU A 21 19.43 9.09 10.07
N TYR A 22 19.76 9.47 8.84
CA TYR A 22 18.92 9.22 7.67
C TYR A 22 18.65 7.72 7.51
N GLY A 23 19.69 6.89 7.54
CA GLY A 23 19.55 5.43 7.46
C GLY A 23 18.68 4.87 8.58
N TYR A 24 18.83 5.37 9.80
CA TYR A 24 17.99 4.98 10.94
C TYR A 24 16.53 5.35 10.72
N VAL A 25 16.23 6.60 10.34
CA VAL A 25 14.87 7.04 10.06
C VAL A 25 14.24 6.22 8.91
N GLN A 26 14.99 5.99 7.84
CA GLN A 26 14.52 5.21 6.69
C GLN A 26 14.18 3.76 7.01
N ASN A 27 14.80 3.16 8.03
CA ASN A 27 14.66 1.73 8.32
C ASN A 27 13.82 1.41 9.56
N TYR A 28 13.67 2.36 10.49
CA TYR A 28 13.08 2.10 11.81
C TYR A 28 11.93 3.05 12.17
N ARG A 29 11.76 4.19 11.48
CA ARG A 29 10.67 5.14 11.77
C ARG A 29 9.47 4.90 10.86
N LEU A 30 8.43 4.33 11.43
CA LEU A 30 7.11 4.19 10.81
C LEU A 30 6.57 5.54 10.34
N LYS A 31 6.12 5.60 9.08
CA LYS A 31 5.41 6.72 8.48
C LYS A 31 3.97 6.29 8.22
N ARG A 32 2.99 7.11 8.60
CA ARG A 32 1.62 6.96 8.11
C ARG A 32 1.50 7.61 6.72
N GLN A 33 0.79 6.95 5.83
CA GLN A 33 0.48 7.48 4.50
C GLN A 33 -1.03 7.33 4.27
N ASP A 34 -1.68 8.44 3.98
CA ASP A 34 -3.11 8.51 3.70
C ASP A 34 -3.37 8.51 2.19
N TYR A 35 -4.45 7.84 1.77
CA TYR A 35 -4.95 7.82 0.40
C TYR A 35 -6.46 8.05 0.43
N LEU A 36 -6.94 8.81 -0.55
CA LEU A 36 -8.36 9.02 -0.78
C LEU A 36 -8.69 8.45 -2.15
N LEU A 37 -9.60 7.48 -2.21
CA LEU A 37 -9.96 6.81 -3.45
C LEU A 37 -11.40 7.14 -3.83
N GLU A 38 -11.53 7.91 -4.91
CA GLU A 38 -12.81 8.31 -5.46
C GLU A 38 -13.42 7.22 -6.34
N SER A 39 -14.73 6.97 -6.14
CA SER A 39 -15.58 6.28 -7.11
C SER A 39 -17.04 6.68 -6.93
N PRO A 40 -17.78 6.95 -8.01
CA PRO A 40 -19.24 7.11 -7.96
C PRO A 40 -19.96 5.89 -7.35
N ARG A 41 -19.35 4.70 -7.42
CA ARG A 41 -19.91 3.48 -6.81
C ARG A 41 -19.91 3.52 -5.27
N TYR A 42 -19.08 4.37 -4.67
CA TYR A 42 -19.01 4.51 -3.21
C TYR A 42 -20.15 5.38 -2.65
N ALA A 43 -20.76 6.22 -3.49
CA ALA A 43 -21.87 7.10 -3.12
C ALA A 43 -23.04 6.32 -2.49
N GLY A 44 -23.41 6.70 -1.26
CA GLY A 44 -24.49 6.06 -0.49
C GLY A 44 -24.25 4.59 -0.10
N ALA A 45 -23.14 4.00 -0.53
CA ALA A 45 -22.75 2.62 -0.24
C ALA A 45 -21.70 2.58 0.87
N VAL A 46 -20.50 3.08 0.59
CA VAL A 46 -19.32 2.94 1.47
C VAL A 46 -18.60 4.27 1.67
N ASP A 47 -19.30 5.38 1.45
CA ASP A 47 -18.73 6.71 1.52
C ASP A 47 -18.18 7.01 2.94
N GLY A 48 -16.91 7.41 2.96
CA GLY A 48 -16.10 7.61 4.15
C GLY A 48 -15.51 6.35 4.78
N PHE A 49 -15.73 5.15 4.22
CA PHE A 49 -15.18 3.89 4.77
C PHE A 49 -13.66 3.90 4.74
N ALA A 50 -13.02 3.73 5.89
CA ALA A 50 -11.57 3.83 6.06
C ALA A 50 -10.93 2.48 6.41
N ILE A 51 -9.79 2.18 5.78
CA ILE A 51 -9.09 0.91 5.92
C ILE A 51 -7.64 1.18 6.29
N ALA A 52 -7.13 0.52 7.34
CA ALA A 52 -5.70 0.44 7.60
C ALA A 52 -5.12 -0.77 6.87
N VAL A 53 -4.06 -0.59 6.08
CA VAL A 53 -3.35 -1.69 5.41
C VAL A 53 -2.01 -1.90 6.11
N LEU A 54 -1.85 -3.05 6.75
CA LEU A 54 -0.62 -3.48 7.40
C LEU A 54 -0.02 -4.62 6.59
N SER A 55 0.96 -4.30 5.75
CA SER A 55 1.63 -5.28 4.89
C SER A 55 3.03 -5.61 5.37
N ASP A 56 3.50 -6.83 5.06
CA ASP A 56 4.89 -7.25 5.22
C ASP A 56 5.44 -6.92 6.61
N LEU A 57 4.72 -7.33 7.66
CA LEU A 57 5.12 -7.07 9.05
C LEU A 57 6.43 -7.78 9.38
N ASN A 58 6.67 -8.98 8.86
CA ASN A 58 7.88 -9.78 9.06
C ASN A 58 8.19 -10.10 10.55
N PHE A 59 7.24 -10.57 11.34
CA PHE A 59 7.53 -11.04 12.71
C PHE A 59 8.56 -12.18 12.71
N PRO A 60 9.55 -12.17 13.63
CA PRO A 60 9.82 -11.17 14.68
C PRO A 60 10.73 -10.01 14.23
N LYS A 61 11.14 -9.96 12.96
CA LYS A 61 12.07 -8.98 12.37
C LYS A 61 11.39 -7.70 11.84
N HIS A 62 10.30 -7.26 12.44
CA HIS A 62 9.46 -6.15 11.98
C HIS A 62 10.14 -4.76 12.04
N ARG A 63 11.27 -4.61 12.75
CA ARG A 63 12.14 -3.42 12.86
C ARG A 63 11.49 -2.12 13.34
N VAL A 64 10.18 -1.96 13.28
CA VAL A 64 9.44 -0.83 13.84
C VAL A 64 9.04 -1.12 15.29
N ASP A 65 8.66 -0.09 16.04
CA ASP A 65 8.00 -0.29 17.33
C ASP A 65 6.53 -0.67 17.12
N LEU A 66 6.13 -1.86 17.57
CA LEU A 66 4.75 -2.32 17.47
C LEU A 66 3.78 -1.46 18.28
N LYS A 67 4.23 -0.82 19.36
CA LYS A 67 3.39 0.10 20.14
C LYS A 67 3.09 1.37 19.35
N ASP A 68 4.09 1.92 18.65
CA ASP A 68 3.91 3.06 17.75
C ASP A 68 2.96 2.70 16.60
N LEU A 69 3.12 1.50 16.02
CA LEU A 69 2.21 0.99 14.99
C LEU A 69 0.76 0.91 15.49
N LEU A 70 0.51 0.24 16.61
CA LEU A 70 -0.82 0.08 17.17
C LEU A 70 -1.44 1.44 17.57
N HIS A 71 -0.64 2.33 18.14
CA HIS A 71 -1.09 3.69 18.48
C HIS A 71 -1.54 4.45 17.24
N LYS A 72 -0.70 4.50 16.19
CA LYS A 72 -1.04 5.17 14.93
C LYS A 72 -2.23 4.52 14.23
N THR A 73 -2.33 3.19 14.22
CA THR A 73 -3.50 2.49 13.66
C THR A 73 -4.78 2.84 14.41
N ARG A 74 -4.73 2.97 15.75
CA ARG A 74 -5.89 3.40 16.55
C ARG A 74 -6.26 4.86 16.28
N ALA A 75 -5.27 5.75 16.19
CA ALA A 75 -5.46 7.16 15.86
C ALA A 75 -5.97 7.39 14.43
N SER A 76 -5.82 6.39 13.54
CA SER A 76 -6.31 6.43 12.17
C SER A 76 -7.82 6.28 11.99
N GLN A 77 -8.57 5.95 13.07
CA GLN A 77 -10.04 5.83 13.06
C GLN A 77 -10.56 5.05 11.85
N VAL A 78 -10.10 3.80 11.72
CA VAL A 78 -10.44 2.94 10.58
C VAL A 78 -11.60 2.00 10.90
N ASP A 79 -12.38 1.66 9.88
CA ASP A 79 -13.51 0.72 9.94
C ASP A 79 -13.07 -0.73 9.70
N MET A 80 -11.87 -0.92 9.14
CA MET A 80 -11.29 -2.23 8.84
C MET A 80 -9.76 -2.19 8.89
N ILE A 81 -9.15 -3.30 9.28
CA ILE A 81 -7.71 -3.55 9.14
C ILE A 81 -7.49 -4.70 8.16
N ALA A 82 -6.63 -4.49 7.17
CA ALA A 82 -6.22 -5.47 6.18
C ALA A 82 -4.76 -5.91 6.42
N LEU A 83 -4.54 -7.20 6.61
CA LEU A 83 -3.22 -7.83 6.64
C LEU A 83 -2.98 -8.52 5.28
N THR A 84 -2.17 -7.91 4.42
CA THR A 84 -2.01 -8.33 3.00
C THR A 84 -0.91 -9.39 2.78
N GLY A 85 -0.54 -10.13 3.82
CA GLY A 85 0.47 -11.19 3.78
C GLY A 85 1.85 -10.79 4.32
N ASN A 86 2.75 -11.77 4.39
CA ASN A 86 4.09 -11.65 4.99
C ASN A 86 4.05 -11.07 6.42
N ILE A 87 3.07 -11.54 7.20
CA ILE A 87 2.95 -11.24 8.63
C ILE A 87 4.19 -11.78 9.36
N LEU A 88 4.67 -12.95 8.96
CA LEU A 88 5.87 -13.60 9.45
C LEU A 88 7.05 -13.33 8.52
N ASP A 89 8.26 -13.30 9.08
CA ASP A 89 9.47 -13.46 8.29
C ASP A 89 9.62 -14.94 7.87
N GLN A 90 10.39 -15.22 6.82
CA GLN A 90 10.64 -16.60 6.40
C GLN A 90 11.36 -17.42 7.47
N GLU A 91 12.13 -16.74 8.33
CA GLU A 91 12.94 -17.36 9.36
C GLU A 91 12.79 -16.61 10.69
N GLY A 92 12.75 -17.35 11.78
CA GLY A 92 12.75 -16.80 13.13
C GLY A 92 11.99 -17.70 14.08
N THR A 93 12.23 -17.53 15.37
CA THR A 93 11.40 -18.17 16.39
C THR A 93 10.31 -17.18 16.79
N LEU A 94 9.05 -17.62 16.72
CA LEU A 94 7.93 -16.76 17.08
C LEU A 94 7.78 -16.68 18.60
N ASP A 95 7.66 -15.45 19.10
CA ASP A 95 7.06 -15.23 20.42
C ASP A 95 5.53 -15.26 20.27
N LEU A 96 4.95 -16.38 20.65
CA LEU A 96 3.50 -16.61 20.54
C LEU A 96 2.69 -15.66 21.43
N ASN A 97 3.25 -15.19 22.56
CA ASN A 97 2.57 -14.23 23.43
C ASN A 97 2.57 -12.84 22.80
N ALA A 98 3.67 -12.45 22.17
CA ALA A 98 3.73 -11.20 21.41
C ALA A 98 2.73 -11.19 20.24
N LEU A 99 2.62 -12.31 19.51
CA LEU A 99 1.63 -12.48 18.44
C LEU A 99 0.19 -12.44 18.96
N ALA A 100 -0.10 -13.11 20.08
CA ALA A 100 -1.40 -13.08 20.73
C ALA A 100 -1.80 -11.66 21.14
N HIS A 101 -0.91 -10.95 21.83
CA HIS A 101 -1.13 -9.56 22.24
C HIS A 101 -1.33 -8.64 21.02
N PHE A 102 -0.53 -8.80 19.98
CA PHE A 102 -0.67 -8.01 18.75
C PHE A 102 -2.01 -8.25 18.06
N ALA A 103 -2.44 -9.51 17.92
CA ALA A 103 -3.74 -9.85 17.34
C ALA A 103 -4.90 -9.27 18.17
N GLN A 104 -4.83 -9.38 19.49
CA GLN A 104 -5.82 -8.81 20.41
C GLN A 104 -5.94 -7.29 20.28
N GLU A 105 -4.81 -6.57 20.22
CA GLU A 105 -4.81 -5.11 20.09
C GLU A 105 -5.37 -4.66 18.74
N LEU A 106 -5.06 -5.38 17.65
CA LEU A 106 -5.62 -5.07 16.33
C LEU A 106 -7.14 -5.25 16.28
N THR A 107 -7.65 -6.38 16.78
CA THR A 107 -9.10 -6.66 16.74
C THR A 107 -9.90 -5.81 17.71
N ALA A 108 -9.25 -5.22 18.71
CA ALA A 108 -9.85 -4.18 19.56
C ALA A 108 -10.00 -2.82 18.84
N ILE A 109 -9.28 -2.58 17.74
CA ILE A 109 -9.38 -1.34 16.95
C ILE A 109 -10.51 -1.45 15.93
N ALA A 110 -10.50 -2.50 15.10
CA ALA A 110 -11.47 -2.71 14.02
C ALA A 110 -11.51 -4.20 13.60
N PRO A 111 -12.54 -4.65 12.85
CA PRO A 111 -12.52 -5.94 12.17
C PRO A 111 -11.24 -6.15 11.34
N VAL A 112 -10.57 -7.29 11.54
CA VAL A 112 -9.29 -7.59 10.90
C VAL A 112 -9.45 -8.75 9.92
N PHE A 113 -9.04 -8.52 8.67
CA PHE A 113 -9.00 -9.55 7.62
C PHE A 113 -7.55 -9.77 7.19
N ALA A 114 -7.21 -11.03 6.93
CA ALA A 114 -5.84 -11.41 6.62
C ALA A 114 -5.77 -12.41 5.47
N VAL A 115 -4.69 -12.35 4.70
CA VAL A 115 -4.28 -13.40 3.76
C VAL A 115 -2.83 -13.81 4.07
N TYR A 116 -2.45 -14.98 3.59
CA TYR A 116 -1.05 -15.40 3.60
C TYR A 116 -0.31 -14.72 2.45
N GLY A 117 0.96 -14.42 2.68
CA GLY A 117 1.94 -14.14 1.64
C GLY A 117 2.96 -15.28 1.51
N PRO A 118 3.97 -15.12 0.64
CA PRO A 118 4.97 -16.16 0.38
C PRO A 118 5.75 -16.62 1.61
N HIS A 119 5.86 -15.79 2.65
CA HIS A 119 6.60 -16.13 3.86
C HIS A 119 5.85 -17.15 4.73
N GLU A 120 4.53 -16.99 4.89
CA GLU A 120 3.73 -17.92 5.69
C GLU A 120 3.78 -19.34 5.13
N LEU A 121 3.79 -19.50 3.80
CA LEU A 121 3.90 -20.83 3.17
C LEU A 121 5.21 -21.56 3.47
N LYS A 122 6.28 -20.82 3.77
CA LYS A 122 7.60 -21.37 4.09
C LYS A 122 7.81 -21.53 5.59
N HIS A 123 7.03 -20.82 6.41
CA HIS A 123 7.25 -20.75 7.85
C HIS A 123 6.54 -21.91 8.58
N PRO A 124 7.26 -22.80 9.28
CA PRO A 124 6.67 -24.00 9.91
C PRO A 124 5.66 -23.68 11.01
N GLN A 125 5.74 -22.48 11.61
CA GLN A 125 4.81 -22.02 12.64
C GLN A 125 3.66 -21.15 12.11
N ALA A 126 3.50 -20.97 10.79
CA ALA A 126 2.38 -20.19 10.25
C ALA A 126 0.99 -20.72 10.67
N PRO A 127 0.73 -22.05 10.68
CA PRO A 127 -0.55 -22.57 11.19
C PRO A 127 -0.80 -22.23 12.67
N GLN A 128 0.27 -22.11 13.46
CA GLN A 128 0.18 -21.77 14.88
C GLN A 128 -0.13 -20.27 15.06
N MET A 129 0.50 -19.41 14.27
CA MET A 129 0.17 -17.98 14.19
C MET A 129 -1.30 -17.77 13.77
N GLU A 130 -1.74 -18.42 12.70
CA GLU A 130 -3.13 -18.28 12.24
C GLU A 130 -4.11 -18.71 13.31
N ARG A 131 -3.86 -19.85 13.99
CA ARG A 131 -4.71 -20.29 15.10
C ARG A 131 -4.81 -19.25 16.21
N ILE A 132 -3.69 -18.64 16.60
CA ILE A 132 -3.67 -17.58 17.62
C ILE A 132 -4.47 -16.38 17.14
N PHE A 133 -4.20 -15.90 15.94
CA PHE A 133 -4.87 -14.72 15.38
C PHE A 133 -6.38 -14.93 15.25
N ARG A 134 -6.82 -16.11 14.77
CA ARG A 134 -8.23 -16.49 14.71
C ARG A 134 -8.89 -16.53 16.09
N ASN A 135 -8.18 -17.01 17.12
CA ASN A 135 -8.70 -17.02 18.49
C ASN A 135 -8.99 -15.60 19.03
N TYR A 136 -8.30 -14.58 18.52
CA TYR A 136 -8.53 -13.17 18.87
C TYR A 136 -9.46 -12.43 17.90
N GLY A 137 -10.03 -13.12 16.91
CA GLY A 137 -11.04 -12.56 16.00
C GLY A 137 -10.52 -12.12 14.63
N VAL A 138 -9.26 -12.38 14.29
CA VAL A 138 -8.76 -12.12 12.93
C VAL A 138 -9.34 -13.16 11.96
N GLN A 139 -9.88 -12.69 10.84
CA GLN A 139 -10.45 -13.53 9.80
C GLN A 139 -9.45 -13.76 8.66
N PHE A 140 -8.84 -14.94 8.62
CA PHE A 140 -8.03 -15.33 7.47
C PHE A 140 -8.93 -15.82 6.33
N LEU A 141 -8.79 -15.17 5.17
CA LEU A 141 -9.56 -15.39 3.96
C LEU A 141 -8.74 -16.25 2.98
N HIS A 142 -8.92 -17.56 3.06
CA HIS A 142 -8.21 -18.52 2.20
C HIS A 142 -9.03 -18.82 0.94
N ASP A 143 -8.86 -18.01 -0.10
CA ASP A 143 -9.69 -18.05 -1.32
C ASP A 143 -11.20 -17.90 -0.99
N GLN A 144 -11.52 -16.96 -0.09
CA GLN A 144 -12.87 -16.78 0.45
C GLN A 144 -13.33 -15.33 0.35
N ALA A 145 -14.65 -15.15 0.33
CA ALA A 145 -15.32 -13.86 0.39
C ALA A 145 -16.30 -13.81 1.56
N VAL A 146 -16.35 -12.68 2.26
CA VAL A 146 -17.24 -12.42 3.39
C VAL A 146 -17.85 -11.02 3.29
N ASP A 147 -19.04 -10.84 3.84
CA ASP A 147 -19.69 -9.53 3.89
C ASP A 147 -19.26 -8.79 5.18
N LEU A 148 -18.83 -7.54 5.05
CA LEU A 148 -18.68 -6.58 6.13
C LEU A 148 -19.78 -5.52 6.01
N THR A 149 -20.46 -5.19 7.10
CA THR A 149 -21.52 -4.16 7.08
C THR A 149 -21.00 -2.83 7.59
N TYR A 150 -21.18 -1.77 6.80
CA TYR A 150 -20.85 -0.39 7.14
C TYR A 150 -22.05 0.51 6.84
N LYS A 151 -22.52 1.29 7.81
CA LYS A 151 -23.72 2.16 7.69
C LYS A 151 -24.95 1.46 7.08
N GLY A 152 -25.13 0.16 7.38
CA GLY A 152 -26.24 -0.66 6.86
C GLY A 152 -26.04 -1.22 5.45
N GLN A 153 -24.93 -0.90 4.79
CA GLN A 153 -24.56 -1.40 3.47
C GLN A 153 -23.50 -2.49 3.59
N ALA A 154 -23.56 -3.49 2.72
CA ALA A 154 -22.64 -4.62 2.76
C ALA A 154 -21.53 -4.46 1.71
N ILE A 155 -20.30 -4.70 2.16
CA ILE A 155 -19.06 -4.68 1.39
C ILE A 155 -18.55 -6.10 1.31
N THR A 156 -18.25 -6.58 0.10
CA THR A 156 -17.62 -7.89 -0.08
C THR A 156 -16.12 -7.76 0.16
N ILE A 157 -15.60 -8.42 1.18
CA ILE A 157 -14.16 -8.56 1.42
C ILE A 157 -13.72 -9.93 0.90
N MET A 158 -12.82 -9.93 -0.07
CA MET A 158 -12.26 -11.11 -0.71
C MET A 158 -10.81 -11.28 -0.29
N GLY A 159 -10.36 -12.51 -0.11
CA GLY A 159 -8.95 -12.83 0.11
C GLY A 159 -8.46 -13.88 -0.86
N LEU A 160 -7.39 -13.58 -1.58
CA LEU A 160 -6.69 -14.52 -2.43
C LEU A 160 -5.58 -15.20 -1.60
N MET A 161 -5.65 -16.53 -1.51
CA MET A 161 -4.65 -17.31 -0.79
C MET A 161 -3.39 -17.48 -1.63
N GLU A 162 -2.24 -17.21 -1.02
CA GLU A 162 -0.93 -17.57 -1.57
C GLU A 162 -0.79 -19.09 -1.74
N LYS A 163 -0.14 -19.54 -2.82
CA LYS A 163 0.02 -20.96 -3.15
C LYS A 163 1.48 -21.32 -3.42
N GLY A 164 1.86 -22.58 -3.16
CA GLY A 164 3.27 -23.01 -3.14
C GLY A 164 4.03 -22.84 -4.46
N ASN A 165 3.33 -22.65 -5.59
CA ASN A 165 3.93 -22.23 -6.85
C ASN A 165 3.10 -21.08 -7.43
N ARG A 166 3.71 -20.24 -8.28
CA ARG A 166 3.05 -19.09 -8.92
C ARG A 166 2.15 -19.45 -10.10
N ALA A 167 1.90 -20.74 -10.39
CA ALA A 167 1.05 -21.13 -11.50
C ALA A 167 -0.41 -20.71 -11.28
N PHE A 168 -0.83 -20.54 -10.02
CA PHE A 168 -2.15 -20.01 -9.71
C PHE A 168 -2.38 -18.58 -10.20
N LEU A 169 -1.31 -17.83 -10.44
CA LEU A 169 -1.41 -16.50 -11.03
C LEU A 169 -1.71 -16.55 -12.52
N LYS A 170 -1.71 -17.70 -13.19
CA LYS A 170 -2.04 -17.83 -14.62
C LYS A 170 -3.55 -17.97 -14.84
N GLY A 171 -4.07 -17.29 -15.87
CA GLY A 171 -5.50 -17.20 -16.16
C GLY A 171 -6.27 -16.55 -15.01
N ASP A 172 -7.56 -16.90 -14.88
CA ASP A 172 -8.43 -16.36 -13.83
C ASP A 172 -7.90 -16.71 -12.43
N VAL A 173 -7.19 -15.75 -11.83
CA VAL A 173 -6.56 -15.90 -10.52
C VAL A 173 -7.58 -15.98 -9.38
N LEU A 174 -8.81 -15.51 -9.61
CA LEU A 174 -9.90 -15.49 -8.63
C LEU A 174 -10.86 -16.69 -8.80
N ARG A 175 -10.53 -17.67 -9.64
CA ARG A 175 -11.35 -18.87 -9.94
C ARG A 175 -11.81 -19.66 -8.72
N HIS A 176 -11.07 -19.61 -7.61
CA HIS A 176 -11.40 -20.34 -6.38
C HIS A 176 -12.17 -19.50 -5.35
N ILE A 177 -12.39 -18.20 -5.62
CA ILE A 177 -13.22 -17.34 -4.79
C ILE A 177 -14.64 -17.41 -5.34
N ASP A 178 -15.55 -18.03 -4.60
CA ASP A 178 -16.96 -18.06 -4.93
C ASP A 178 -17.69 -16.84 -4.36
N LEU A 179 -18.48 -16.18 -5.21
CA LEU A 179 -19.32 -15.06 -4.82
C LEU A 179 -20.80 -15.43 -4.95
N THR A 180 -21.59 -15.05 -3.96
CA THR A 180 -23.05 -15.09 -4.08
C THR A 180 -23.54 -14.04 -5.10
N PRO A 181 -24.74 -14.19 -5.67
CA PRO A 181 -25.32 -13.16 -6.56
C PRO A 181 -25.44 -11.78 -5.92
N LYS A 182 -25.54 -11.70 -4.58
CA LYS A 182 -25.54 -10.43 -3.85
C LYS A 182 -24.14 -9.81 -3.84
N GLN A 183 -23.11 -10.61 -3.58
CA GLN A 183 -21.71 -10.16 -3.49
C GLN A 183 -21.14 -9.64 -4.81
N THR A 184 -21.60 -10.16 -5.94
CA THR A 184 -21.17 -9.66 -7.26
C THR A 184 -21.59 -8.20 -7.50
N GLN A 185 -22.72 -7.79 -6.92
CA GLN A 185 -23.28 -6.43 -7.06
C GLN A 185 -22.74 -5.43 -6.02
N GLN A 186 -22.26 -5.92 -4.88
CA GLN A 186 -21.68 -5.10 -3.81
C GLN A 186 -20.32 -4.49 -4.21
N VAL A 187 -19.89 -3.46 -3.47
CA VAL A 187 -18.50 -2.99 -3.52
C VAL A 187 -17.58 -4.12 -3.07
N LYS A 188 -16.51 -4.37 -3.83
CA LYS A 188 -15.57 -5.48 -3.60
C LYS A 188 -14.18 -4.96 -3.27
N ILE A 189 -13.65 -5.40 -2.13
CA ILE A 189 -12.26 -5.18 -1.71
C ILE A 189 -11.53 -6.50 -1.73
N LEU A 190 -10.40 -6.58 -2.42
CA LEU A 190 -9.57 -7.79 -2.51
C LEU A 190 -8.28 -7.60 -1.72
N LEU A 191 -7.97 -8.53 -0.82
CA LEU A 191 -6.65 -8.68 -0.21
C LEU A 191 -5.85 -9.70 -1.03
N ALA A 192 -4.73 -9.27 -1.61
CA ALA A 192 -3.87 -10.15 -2.39
C ALA A 192 -2.41 -9.69 -2.33
N SER A 193 -1.46 -10.60 -2.12
CA SER A 193 -0.04 -10.25 -1.96
C SER A 193 0.70 -9.95 -3.27
N HIS A 194 0.12 -10.22 -4.44
CA HIS A 194 0.82 -10.10 -5.73
C HIS A 194 0.39 -8.86 -6.54
N PRO A 195 1.07 -7.71 -6.43
CA PRO A 195 0.70 -6.53 -7.19
C PRO A 195 0.92 -6.70 -8.70
N GLU A 196 1.86 -7.55 -9.13
CA GLU A 196 2.12 -7.85 -10.54
C GLU A 196 0.98 -8.57 -11.26
N ALA A 197 0.04 -9.16 -10.51
CA ALA A 197 -1.14 -9.82 -11.06
C ALA A 197 -2.33 -8.86 -11.21
N PHE A 198 -2.13 -7.54 -11.09
CA PHE A 198 -3.19 -6.53 -11.09
C PHE A 198 -4.26 -6.74 -12.17
N LEU A 199 -3.85 -6.81 -13.44
CA LEU A 199 -4.78 -6.95 -14.56
C LEU A 199 -5.57 -8.27 -14.49
N ARG A 200 -4.97 -9.32 -13.93
CA ARG A 200 -5.59 -10.64 -13.82
C ARG A 200 -6.70 -10.68 -12.77
N TYR A 201 -6.67 -9.80 -11.77
CA TYR A 201 -7.76 -9.66 -10.79
C TYR A 201 -9.07 -9.15 -11.42
N HIS A 202 -9.04 -8.77 -12.69
CA HIS A 202 -10.19 -8.24 -13.43
C HIS A 202 -10.59 -9.11 -14.64
N GLU A 203 -9.97 -10.29 -14.83
CA GLU A 203 -10.33 -11.22 -15.93
C GLU A 203 -11.76 -11.75 -15.79
N ASP A 204 -12.18 -12.13 -14.58
CA ASP A 204 -13.58 -12.44 -14.27
C ASP A 204 -14.31 -11.16 -13.83
N LEU A 205 -15.13 -10.60 -14.72
CA LEU A 205 -15.90 -9.38 -14.46
C LEU A 205 -16.84 -9.49 -13.25
N SER A 206 -17.33 -10.69 -12.92
CA SER A 206 -18.20 -10.91 -11.76
C SER A 206 -17.46 -10.77 -10.43
N LYS A 207 -16.14 -11.02 -10.43
CA LYS A 207 -15.24 -10.96 -9.27
C LYS A 207 -14.32 -9.74 -9.26
N SER A 208 -14.32 -8.97 -10.35
CA SER A 208 -13.51 -7.77 -10.54
C SER A 208 -13.66 -6.78 -9.38
N ALA A 209 -12.63 -6.67 -8.55
CA ALA A 209 -12.61 -5.84 -7.35
C ALA A 209 -12.65 -4.34 -7.68
N ASP A 210 -13.20 -3.54 -6.78
CA ASP A 210 -13.18 -2.07 -6.88
C ASP A 210 -11.88 -1.51 -6.28
N LEU A 211 -11.37 -2.16 -5.22
CA LEU A 211 -10.08 -1.91 -4.62
C LEU A 211 -9.32 -3.22 -4.38
N VAL A 212 -8.09 -3.32 -4.87
CA VAL A 212 -7.14 -4.38 -4.53
C VAL A 212 -6.11 -3.80 -3.56
N LEU A 213 -5.95 -4.44 -2.41
CA LEU A 213 -4.97 -4.11 -1.39
C LEU A 213 -3.82 -5.11 -1.46
N SER A 214 -2.61 -4.60 -1.69
CA SER A 214 -1.43 -5.43 -1.91
C SER A 214 -0.18 -4.95 -1.21
N GLY A 215 0.80 -5.85 -1.17
CA GLY A 215 2.09 -5.72 -0.52
C GLY A 215 3.20 -6.32 -1.37
N LEU A 216 4.13 -7.02 -0.72
CA LEU A 216 5.21 -7.85 -1.31
C LEU A 216 6.29 -7.09 -2.09
N ALA A 217 5.91 -6.05 -2.83
CA ALA A 217 6.84 -5.24 -3.61
C ALA A 217 7.79 -4.45 -2.70
N THR A 218 7.38 -4.13 -1.47
CA THR A 218 8.20 -3.45 -0.46
C THR A 218 8.86 -2.16 -0.98
N GLY A 219 8.15 -1.36 -1.79
CA GLY A 219 8.69 -0.13 -2.40
C GLY A 219 9.87 -0.35 -3.35
N GLY A 220 10.03 -1.57 -3.88
CA GLY A 220 11.17 -1.95 -4.72
C GLY A 220 12.50 -2.08 -3.96
N SER A 221 12.45 -2.30 -2.64
CA SER A 221 13.57 -2.40 -1.69
C SER A 221 14.41 -1.11 -1.53
N LEU A 222 14.95 -0.60 -2.63
CA LEU A 222 15.71 0.63 -2.76
C LEU A 222 14.97 1.55 -3.73
N ASN A 223 14.44 2.67 -3.24
CA ASN A 223 13.81 3.66 -4.09
C ASN A 223 14.83 4.76 -4.41
N LEU A 224 15.22 4.84 -5.69
CA LEU A 224 16.22 5.78 -6.20
C LEU A 224 15.59 7.12 -6.64
N GLY A 225 14.42 7.47 -6.11
CA GLY A 225 13.70 8.69 -6.44
C GLY A 225 13.08 8.58 -7.84
N PRO A 226 13.47 9.43 -8.81
CA PRO A 226 12.87 9.43 -10.16
C PRO A 226 13.02 8.10 -10.92
N LEU A 227 14.04 7.31 -10.60
CA LEU A 227 14.27 6.00 -11.21
C LEU A 227 13.39 4.88 -10.62
N GLY A 228 12.61 5.19 -9.59
CA GLY A 228 11.72 4.24 -8.92
C GLY A 228 12.47 3.20 -8.09
N GLY A 229 11.77 2.10 -7.82
CA GLY A 229 12.29 0.95 -7.09
C GLY A 229 13.31 0.16 -7.91
N LEU A 230 14.34 -0.37 -7.28
CA LEU A 230 15.36 -1.16 -7.99
C LEU A 230 14.94 -2.62 -8.23
N TYR A 231 14.25 -3.23 -7.26
CA TYR A 231 13.88 -4.65 -7.33
C TYR A 231 12.65 -4.97 -6.48
N ALA A 232 11.67 -5.66 -7.07
CA ALA A 232 10.53 -6.23 -6.35
C ALA A 232 10.37 -7.74 -6.63
N PRO A 233 10.02 -8.54 -5.62
CA PRO A 233 9.66 -9.94 -5.83
C PRO A 233 8.55 -10.08 -6.86
N GLY A 234 8.65 -11.08 -7.73
CA GLY A 234 7.68 -11.35 -8.78
C GLY A 234 7.76 -10.43 -10.00
N GLN A 235 8.51 -9.33 -9.94
CA GLN A 235 8.67 -8.36 -11.03
C GLN A 235 10.13 -8.25 -11.53
N GLY A 236 11.11 -8.56 -10.69
CA GLY A 236 12.52 -8.45 -11.06
C GLY A 236 13.07 -7.04 -10.88
N TYR A 237 13.99 -6.64 -11.75
CA TYR A 237 14.64 -5.33 -11.72
C TYR A 237 13.77 -4.25 -12.36
N LEU A 238 13.86 -3.02 -11.84
CA LEU A 238 13.04 -1.87 -12.27
C LEU A 238 11.52 -2.20 -12.30
N PRO A 239 10.96 -2.71 -11.20
CA PRO A 239 9.56 -3.08 -11.10
C PRO A 239 8.59 -1.93 -11.41
N LYS A 240 7.46 -2.27 -12.02
CA LYS A 240 6.37 -1.34 -12.35
C LYS A 240 5.49 -1.02 -11.14
N TYR A 241 5.19 -2.03 -10.33
CA TYR A 241 4.23 -1.96 -9.24
C TYR A 241 4.95 -2.01 -7.89
N THR A 242 5.32 -0.85 -7.36
CA THR A 242 6.19 -0.76 -6.17
C THR A 242 5.50 -0.20 -4.93
N GLU A 243 4.70 0.84 -5.09
CA GLU A 243 4.03 1.57 -4.00
C GLU A 243 2.91 2.46 -4.56
N GLY A 244 1.95 2.85 -3.71
CA GLY A 244 0.91 3.80 -4.08
C GLY A 244 -0.23 3.18 -4.89
N VAL A 245 -0.95 4.02 -5.64
CA VAL A 245 -2.21 3.67 -6.31
C VAL A 245 -1.98 3.51 -7.80
N PHE A 246 -2.48 2.41 -8.36
CA PHE A 246 -2.53 2.13 -9.79
C PHE A 246 -3.99 1.95 -10.21
N ARG A 247 -4.36 2.50 -11.37
CA ARG A 247 -5.73 2.38 -11.92
C ARG A 247 -5.78 1.32 -13.00
N LEU A 248 -6.92 0.64 -13.12
CA LEU A 248 -7.16 -0.31 -14.19
C LEU A 248 -7.27 0.45 -15.53
N PRO A 249 -6.50 0.07 -16.57
CA PRO A 249 -6.68 0.67 -17.89
C PRO A 249 -8.12 0.54 -18.38
N GLY A 250 -8.71 1.63 -18.87
CA GLY A 250 -10.11 1.69 -19.30
C GLY A 250 -11.14 1.78 -18.16
N ASN A 251 -10.75 1.70 -16.89
CA ASN A 251 -11.65 1.93 -15.75
C ASN A 251 -10.92 2.59 -14.57
N PRO A 252 -10.94 3.94 -14.48
CA PRO A 252 -10.19 4.67 -13.46
C PRO A 252 -10.73 4.45 -12.03
N TYR A 253 -11.93 3.91 -11.87
CA TYR A 253 -12.55 3.68 -10.57
C TYR A 253 -12.14 2.34 -9.93
N LYS A 254 -11.44 1.48 -10.67
CA LYS A 254 -10.85 0.25 -10.15
C LYS A 254 -9.37 0.46 -9.88
N SER A 255 -8.96 0.15 -8.67
CA SER A 255 -7.62 0.52 -8.19
C SER A 255 -6.90 -0.62 -7.51
N LEU A 256 -5.57 -0.60 -7.62
CA LEU A 256 -4.63 -1.36 -6.82
C LEU A 256 -3.87 -0.39 -5.93
N LEU A 257 -3.93 -0.60 -4.63
CA LEU A 257 -3.14 0.11 -3.64
C LEU A 257 -2.05 -0.81 -3.10
N ILE A 258 -0.80 -0.38 -3.24
CA ILE A 258 0.40 -1.14 -2.86
C ILE A 258 1.06 -0.47 -1.66
N SER A 259 1.11 -1.18 -0.54
CA SER A 259 1.88 -0.78 0.63
C SER A 259 3.37 -1.06 0.41
N ARG A 260 4.23 -0.15 0.88
CA ARG A 260 5.68 -0.36 0.99
C ARG A 260 6.08 -1.37 2.07
N GLY A 261 5.10 -1.84 2.84
CA GLY A 261 5.28 -2.75 3.95
C GLY A 261 5.84 -2.08 5.20
N ILE A 262 5.71 -2.75 6.33
CA ILE A 262 6.15 -2.26 7.65
C ILE A 262 7.53 -2.82 8.02
N GLY A 263 7.75 -4.08 7.71
CA GLY A 263 8.92 -4.85 8.12
C GLY A 263 10.17 -4.57 7.29
N ARG A 264 11.09 -5.53 7.31
CA ARG A 264 12.34 -5.44 6.57
C ARG A 264 12.08 -5.47 5.06
N ALA A 265 12.74 -4.58 4.31
CA ALA A 265 12.82 -4.71 2.85
C ALA A 265 13.55 -6.00 2.44
N ASN A 266 13.27 -6.51 1.24
CA ASN A 266 13.86 -7.75 0.75
C ASN A 266 15.41 -7.73 0.77
N LEU A 267 16.01 -6.62 0.33
CA LEU A 267 17.47 -6.40 0.35
C LEU A 267 18.05 -6.03 1.73
N GLY A 268 17.23 -6.01 2.78
CA GLY A 268 17.69 -5.77 4.17
C GLY A 268 17.92 -4.30 4.53
N LEU A 269 17.82 -3.37 3.59
CA LEU A 269 17.93 -1.91 3.80
C LEU A 269 16.84 -1.19 3.00
N ARG A 270 16.29 -0.14 3.62
CA ARG A 270 15.35 0.82 3.03
C ARG A 270 16.08 2.14 2.74
N ILE A 271 15.93 2.67 1.53
CA ILE A 271 16.37 4.01 1.10
C ILE A 271 15.20 4.66 0.37
N ASN A 272 14.82 5.87 0.78
CA ASN A 272 13.59 6.59 0.35
C ASN A 272 12.32 5.72 0.39
N ASN A 273 12.26 4.79 1.33
CA ASN A 273 11.28 3.71 1.35
C ASN A 273 10.96 3.34 2.81
N ARG A 274 10.54 4.34 3.60
CA ARG A 274 10.27 4.18 5.04
C ARG A 274 9.20 3.11 5.29
N PRO A 275 9.27 2.38 6.43
CA PRO A 275 8.16 1.57 6.89
C PRO A 275 6.85 2.34 6.87
N GLU A 276 5.79 1.72 6.36
CA GLU A 276 4.56 2.41 6.04
C GLU A 276 3.34 1.78 6.69
N LEU A 277 2.59 2.59 7.43
CA LEU A 277 1.19 2.35 7.76
C LEU A 277 0.34 3.06 6.72
N VAL A 278 -0.41 2.32 5.90
CA VAL A 278 -1.32 2.91 4.93
C VAL A 278 -2.70 3.07 5.57
N ARG A 279 -3.31 4.25 5.41
CA ARG A 279 -4.75 4.46 5.61
C ARG A 279 -5.35 4.84 4.26
N VAL A 280 -6.39 4.14 3.84
CA VAL A 280 -7.15 4.49 2.63
C VAL A 280 -8.59 4.74 2.98
N GLN A 281 -9.15 5.86 2.52
CA GLN A 281 -10.57 6.17 2.64
C GLN A 281 -11.24 6.11 1.27
N LEU A 282 -12.40 5.47 1.22
CA LEU A 282 -13.25 5.41 0.03
C LEU A 282 -14.21 6.59 0.06
N THR A 283 -14.30 7.33 -1.05
CA THR A 283 -15.18 8.49 -1.16
C THR A 283 -15.96 8.54 -2.47
N ALA A 284 -17.16 9.09 -2.44
CA ALA A 284 -17.91 9.44 -3.64
C ALA A 284 -17.34 10.67 -4.37
N SER A 285 -16.68 11.56 -3.62
CA SER A 285 -16.16 12.86 -4.08
C SER A 285 -14.88 13.18 -3.31
N ALA A 286 -13.75 13.26 -4.01
CA ALA A 286 -12.49 13.61 -3.36
C ALA A 286 -12.49 15.05 -2.84
N GLU A 287 -13.15 15.96 -3.54
CA GLU A 287 -13.25 17.38 -3.19
C GLU A 287 -13.97 17.57 -1.85
N ASP A 288 -15.15 16.98 -1.68
CA ASP A 288 -15.94 17.11 -0.45
C ASP A 288 -15.21 16.49 0.75
N ALA A 289 -14.65 15.28 0.58
CA ALA A 289 -13.90 14.61 1.64
C ALA A 289 -12.63 15.39 2.04
N LEU A 290 -12.05 16.15 1.12
CA LEU A 290 -10.90 16.99 1.40
C LEU A 290 -11.25 18.25 2.18
N GLU A 291 -12.37 18.86 1.86
CA GLU A 291 -12.89 19.98 2.64
C GLU A 291 -13.17 19.52 4.08
N ASP A 292 -13.80 18.36 4.27
CA ASP A 292 -14.05 17.77 5.58
C ASP A 292 -12.76 17.55 6.38
N TRP A 293 -11.74 16.91 5.77
CA TRP A 293 -10.44 16.71 6.43
C TRP A 293 -9.75 18.01 6.78
N THR A 294 -9.84 19.01 5.90
CA THR A 294 -9.23 20.32 6.13
C THR A 294 -9.91 21.04 7.29
N GLN A 295 -11.23 20.92 7.41
CA GLN A 295 -11.98 21.45 8.54
C GLN A 295 -11.65 20.71 9.84
N GLU A 296 -11.62 19.38 9.83
CA GLU A 296 -11.23 18.59 11.01
C GLU A 296 -9.81 18.93 11.51
N LEU A 297 -8.86 19.13 10.59
CA LEU A 297 -7.51 19.55 10.94
C LEU A 297 -7.45 20.99 11.45
N ALA A 298 -8.32 21.88 10.97
CA ALA A 298 -8.42 23.25 11.45
C ALA A 298 -9.13 23.37 12.80
N GLU A 299 -10.05 22.45 13.09
CA GLU A 299 -10.85 22.39 14.32
C GLU A 299 -10.23 21.48 15.39
N ALA A 300 -9.22 20.69 15.05
CA ALA A 300 -8.45 19.91 16.02
C ALA A 300 -7.92 20.85 17.11
N PRO A 301 -8.35 20.70 18.37
CA PRO A 301 -7.96 21.63 19.41
C PRO A 301 -6.44 21.60 19.55
N GLU A 302 -5.79 22.76 19.41
CA GLU A 302 -4.46 22.96 19.96
C GLU A 302 -4.51 22.44 21.39
N HIS A 303 -3.77 21.36 21.69
CA HIS A 303 -3.80 20.76 23.01
C HIS A 303 -3.46 21.84 24.04
N SER A 304 -4.50 22.28 24.74
CA SER A 304 -4.50 23.15 25.88
C SER A 304 -3.78 22.45 27.03
N ASP A 305 -2.48 22.60 27.12
CA ASP A 305 -1.75 22.38 28.36
C ASP A 305 -2.12 23.51 29.34
N SER A 306 -3.20 23.30 30.09
CA SER A 306 -3.50 24.08 31.28
C SER A 306 -3.97 23.18 32.42
N ALA A 307 -3.00 22.75 33.25
CA ALA A 307 -3.01 22.90 34.71
C ALA A 307 -2.12 21.85 35.43
N SER A 308 -0.88 22.22 35.75
CA SER A 308 -0.40 22.38 37.14
C SER A 308 1.13 22.45 37.18
N ALA A 309 1.64 23.61 37.59
CA ALA A 309 3.04 23.97 37.66
C ALA A 309 3.84 23.20 38.72
N ASN A 310 5.02 22.67 38.35
CA ASN A 310 6.32 23.08 38.93
C ASN A 310 7.47 22.25 38.33
N GLN A 311 8.27 22.88 37.45
CA GLN A 311 9.76 22.87 37.41
C GLN A 311 10.26 23.37 36.03
N PRO A 312 11.29 24.24 35.97
CA PRO A 312 11.83 24.71 34.70
C PRO A 312 12.97 23.81 34.22
N GLY A 313 12.87 23.25 33.02
CA GLY A 313 14.00 22.52 32.44
C GLY A 313 13.74 21.81 31.13
N LYS A 314 14.11 22.49 30.03
CA LYS A 314 14.40 21.97 28.69
C LYS A 314 13.22 21.64 27.78
N SER A 315 12.97 22.62 26.91
CA SER A 315 12.33 22.54 25.60
C SER A 315 12.73 21.30 24.79
N GLY A 316 11.77 20.42 24.58
CA GLY A 316 11.71 19.54 23.41
C GLY A 316 10.31 19.72 22.84
N GLN A 317 10.17 20.56 21.81
CA GLN A 317 8.96 20.61 21.00
C GLN A 317 8.84 19.24 20.31
N GLU A 318 7.85 18.46 20.72
CA GLU A 318 7.38 17.32 19.93
C GLU A 318 6.73 17.89 18.66
N GLU A 319 7.41 17.75 17.53
CA GLU A 319 6.84 17.98 16.21
C GLU A 319 5.80 16.88 15.93
N LEU A 320 4.55 17.15 16.30
CA LEU A 320 3.37 16.57 15.66
C LEU A 320 3.24 17.19 14.27
N GLY A 321 4.02 16.62 13.34
CA GLY A 321 4.01 16.97 11.93
C GLY A 321 3.93 15.71 11.07
N ASP A 322 2.97 14.83 11.35
CA ASP A 322 2.57 13.83 10.38
C ASP A 322 1.84 14.59 9.25
N GLN A 323 2.58 14.96 8.21
CA GLN A 323 2.03 15.56 7.00
C GLN A 323 0.97 14.60 6.45
N VAL A 324 -0.31 14.99 6.55
CA VAL A 324 -1.40 14.40 5.78
C VAL A 324 -1.10 14.71 4.32
N LEU A 325 -0.41 13.81 3.65
CA LEU A 325 -0.23 13.86 2.21
C LEU A 325 -1.54 13.38 1.61
N VAL A 326 -2.43 14.32 1.34
CA VAL A 326 -3.56 14.07 0.46
C VAL A 326 -2.99 13.84 -0.94
N TYR A 327 -3.18 12.63 -1.45
CA TYR A 327 -2.96 12.36 -2.85
C TYR A 327 -4.29 12.52 -3.61
N ASP A 328 -4.44 13.66 -4.27
CA ASP A 328 -5.49 13.92 -5.26
C ASP A 328 -4.99 13.38 -6.62
N ASP A 329 -5.44 12.19 -7.00
CA ASP A 329 -5.00 11.51 -8.23
C ASP A 329 -5.90 11.81 -9.44
N ARG A 330 -6.56 12.98 -9.48
CA ARG A 330 -7.22 13.48 -10.69
C ARG A 330 -6.33 13.19 -11.92
N PRO A 331 -6.90 12.74 -13.07
CA PRO A 331 -6.16 12.19 -14.22
C PRO A 331 -5.06 13.04 -14.91
N GLY A 332 -4.49 14.07 -14.27
CA GLY A 332 -3.57 15.02 -14.88
C GLY A 332 -2.28 15.37 -14.13
N ARG A 333 -1.94 14.83 -12.94
CA ARG A 333 -0.68 15.21 -12.26
C ARG A 333 0.08 14.05 -11.57
N HIS A 334 1.03 13.52 -12.33
CA HIS A 334 2.28 12.81 -11.97
C HIS A 334 2.25 11.63 -10.98
N TYR A 335 2.35 10.40 -11.50
CA TYR A 335 3.62 9.68 -11.70
C TYR A 335 3.63 9.19 -13.15
N SER A 336 4.80 9.05 -13.78
CA SER A 336 4.93 8.67 -15.19
C SER A 336 4.24 7.33 -15.48
N GLN A 337 3.03 7.39 -16.04
CA GLN A 337 2.47 6.25 -16.78
C GLN A 337 3.28 6.15 -18.08
N PRO A 338 3.93 5.02 -18.41
CA PRO A 338 4.36 4.80 -19.77
C PRO A 338 3.10 4.56 -20.63
N ASP A 339 3.04 5.22 -21.79
CA ASP A 339 1.92 5.20 -22.75
C ASP A 339 1.60 3.82 -23.34
N HIS A 340 2.37 2.78 -22.99
CA HIS A 340 2.24 1.43 -23.53
C HIS A 340 2.47 0.33 -22.47
N VAL A 341 1.70 -0.76 -22.58
CA VAL A 341 1.86 -1.97 -21.77
C VAL A 341 2.60 -3.02 -22.60
N LEU A 342 3.80 -3.40 -22.15
CA LEU A 342 4.51 -4.59 -22.63
C LEU A 342 4.04 -5.81 -21.81
N ILE A 343 3.43 -6.78 -22.47
CA ILE A 343 3.15 -8.11 -21.89
C ILE A 343 4.23 -9.05 -22.42
N GLN A 344 4.94 -9.74 -21.53
CA GLN A 344 5.81 -10.86 -21.90
C GLN A 344 5.03 -12.17 -21.78
N ASP A 345 4.84 -12.85 -22.91
CA ASP A 345 4.44 -14.26 -22.96
C ASP A 345 5.43 -15.02 -23.86
N GLN A 346 5.88 -16.18 -23.39
CA GLN A 346 6.81 -17.10 -24.09
C GLN A 346 8.11 -16.50 -24.69
N GLY A 347 8.56 -15.33 -24.21
CA GLY A 347 9.79 -14.70 -24.70
C GLY A 347 9.60 -13.75 -25.88
N GLU A 348 8.35 -13.41 -26.22
CA GLU A 348 8.00 -12.38 -27.20
C GLU A 348 7.34 -11.18 -26.49
N ASP A 349 7.67 -9.97 -26.94
CA ASP A 349 7.18 -8.70 -26.39
C ASP A 349 5.93 -8.26 -27.18
N TYR A 350 4.78 -8.11 -26.51
CA TYR A 350 3.55 -7.59 -27.14
C TYR A 350 3.29 -6.14 -26.73
N LEU A 351 3.17 -5.25 -27.72
CA LEU A 351 2.63 -3.90 -27.59
C LEU A 351 1.10 -3.97 -27.63
N VAL A 352 0.44 -3.59 -26.54
CA VAL A 352 -1.01 -3.34 -26.54
C VAL A 352 -1.20 -1.83 -26.65
N ASP A 353 -1.65 -1.38 -27.83
CA ASP A 353 -2.07 0.01 -28.01
C ASP A 353 -3.37 0.27 -27.22
N ALA A 354 -3.51 1.50 -26.73
CA ALA A 354 -4.75 1.96 -26.13
C ALA A 354 -5.89 1.82 -27.15
N LEU A 355 -6.96 1.11 -26.78
CA LEU A 355 -8.16 1.05 -27.62
C LEU A 355 -8.74 2.46 -27.74
N PRO A 356 -9.00 2.97 -28.96
CA PRO A 356 -9.67 4.25 -29.12
C PRO A 356 -11.09 4.16 -28.57
N GLU A 357 -11.53 5.24 -27.92
CA GLU A 357 -12.93 5.43 -27.53
C GLU A 357 -13.78 5.57 -28.79
N GLU A 358 -14.30 4.46 -29.33
CA GLU A 358 -15.50 4.45 -30.17
C GLU A 358 -16.10 3.02 -30.25
N GLU A 359 -17.43 2.93 -30.25
CA GLU A 359 -18.20 1.67 -30.30
C GLU A 359 -17.78 0.80 -31.50
N VAL A 360 -17.16 -0.36 -31.26
CA VAL A 360 -16.92 -1.36 -32.32
C VAL A 360 -17.47 -2.73 -31.90
N ARG A 361 -18.34 -3.26 -32.76
CA ARG A 361 -18.98 -4.58 -32.65
C ARG A 361 -17.95 -5.70 -32.86
N ALA A 362 -18.29 -6.89 -32.38
CA ALA A 362 -17.41 -8.05 -32.22
C ALA A 362 -16.83 -8.71 -33.51
N GLU A 363 -16.72 -8.00 -34.63
CA GLU A 363 -16.40 -8.63 -35.93
C GLU A 363 -15.24 -7.97 -36.72
N ASP A 364 -14.66 -6.85 -36.29
CA ASP A 364 -13.66 -6.10 -37.10
C ASP A 364 -12.23 -6.03 -36.48
N LEU A 365 -11.57 -7.18 -36.28
CA LEU A 365 -10.13 -7.22 -35.97
C LEU A 365 -9.29 -7.42 -37.25
N PRO A 366 -8.40 -6.48 -37.65
CA PRO A 366 -7.39 -6.77 -38.65
C PRO A 366 -6.11 -7.36 -38.03
N LEU A 367 -5.55 -8.33 -38.75
CA LEU A 367 -4.28 -9.02 -38.51
C LEU A 367 -3.07 -8.08 -38.64
N ALA A 368 -2.15 -8.19 -37.67
CA ALA A 368 -0.71 -7.88 -37.63
C ALA A 368 -0.13 -6.73 -38.49
N ALA A 369 0.57 -5.79 -37.83
CA ALA A 369 1.54 -4.89 -38.45
C ALA A 369 2.83 -4.72 -37.61
N GLU A 370 3.98 -4.68 -38.30
CA GLU A 370 5.37 -4.61 -37.80
C GLU A 370 5.80 -3.21 -37.25
N PRO A 371 6.87 -3.11 -36.43
CA PRO A 371 7.20 -1.89 -35.68
C PRO A 371 8.06 -0.90 -36.47
N LYS A 372 7.77 0.41 -36.34
CA LYS A 372 8.69 1.49 -36.75
C LYS A 372 8.80 2.64 -35.74
N GLN A 373 10.04 2.77 -35.25
CA GLN A 373 10.78 3.97 -34.80
C GLN A 373 10.38 4.72 -33.51
N ALA A 374 11.42 4.89 -32.68
CA ALA A 374 11.43 5.53 -31.37
C ALA A 374 11.31 7.07 -31.43
N ALA A 375 10.55 7.65 -30.49
CA ALA A 375 10.52 9.08 -30.24
C ALA A 375 11.48 9.49 -29.10
N SER A 376 12.14 10.64 -29.28
CA SER A 376 13.19 11.23 -28.43
C SER A 376 12.71 11.72 -27.05
N PRO A 377 13.60 11.87 -26.04
CA PRO A 377 13.23 12.26 -24.69
C PRO A 377 12.87 13.76 -24.56
N ILE A 378 11.79 14.03 -23.81
CA ILE A 378 11.27 15.36 -23.50
C ILE A 378 12.12 16.03 -22.41
N ARG A 379 12.46 17.31 -22.62
CA ARG A 379 13.20 18.18 -21.69
C ARG A 379 12.27 18.86 -20.67
N PRO A 380 12.75 19.22 -19.47
CA PRO A 380 11.94 19.93 -18.47
C PRO A 380 11.67 21.40 -18.86
N LEU A 381 10.49 21.90 -18.48
CA LEU A 381 10.09 23.31 -18.54
C LEU A 381 10.55 24.07 -17.28
N PRO A 382 10.79 25.40 -17.36
CA PRO A 382 11.41 26.19 -16.29
C PRO A 382 10.44 26.59 -15.18
N ASP A 383 11.00 26.86 -14.00
CA ASP A 383 10.31 27.31 -12.80
C ASP A 383 9.59 28.66 -13.02
N PHE A 384 8.34 28.75 -12.55
CA PHE A 384 7.62 30.01 -12.40
C PHE A 384 7.81 30.52 -10.96
N GLU A 385 8.66 31.53 -10.79
CA GLU A 385 8.59 32.46 -9.67
C GLU A 385 7.33 33.33 -9.83
N ALA A 386 6.57 33.51 -8.75
CA ALA A 386 5.53 34.52 -8.67
C ALA A 386 6.06 35.73 -7.90
N ASP A 387 6.15 36.85 -8.61
CA ASP A 387 6.32 38.20 -8.07
C ASP A 387 5.11 38.62 -7.22
N ASN A 388 5.43 39.42 -6.19
CA ASN A 388 4.61 40.17 -5.22
C ASN A 388 4.12 39.48 -3.95
#